data_AF-A0A662I664-F1
#
_entry.id   AF-A0A662I664-F1
#
_cell.length_a   1.000
_cell.length_b   1.000
_cell.length_c   1.000
_cell.angle_alpha   90.00
_cell.angle_beta   90.00
_cell.angle_gamma   90.00
#
_symmetry.space_group_name_H-M   'P 1'
#
loop_
_entity.id
_entity.type
_entity.pdbx_description
1 polymer ?
#
loop_
_entity_poly.entity_id
_entity_poly.type
_entity_poly.pdbx_seq_one_letter_code
_entity_poly.pdbx_strand_id
1 'polypeptide(L)'
;MSKNITYMKFKSLEDLVRLIVTSQRPLLFHSTYGENKHVYYIYGTAGQKLIVYYVILDKPINKKYIHYNVLEGRISYGNEVNRDTRFVNIPVIEVDEENITRELIE
;
A
#
# COMPACT_ATOMS: atom_id res chain seq x y z
N MET A 1 21.86 9.40 -14.38
CA MET A 1 21.53 9.67 -12.97
C MET A 1 20.85 8.44 -12.41
N SER A 2 21.54 7.62 -11.60
CA SER A 2 20.88 6.51 -10.91
C SER A 2 19.89 7.11 -9.92
N LYS A 3 18.59 6.86 -10.12
CA LYS A 3 17.60 7.14 -9.09
C LYS A 3 18.00 6.30 -7.88
N ASN A 4 18.41 6.94 -6.79
CA ASN A 4 18.71 6.25 -5.55
C ASN A 4 17.36 5.91 -4.90
N ILE A 5 16.87 4.70 -5.16
CA ILE A 5 15.58 4.23 -4.64
C ILE A 5 15.78 3.83 -3.18
N THR A 6 14.91 4.30 -2.30
CA THR A 6 14.90 3.89 -0.89
C THR A 6 13.70 3.00 -0.64
N TYR A 7 13.95 1.82 -0.10
CA TYR A 7 12.92 0.88 0.31
C TYR A 7 12.63 1.05 1.80
N MET A 8 11.38 1.35 2.16
CA MET A 8 10.96 1.58 3.54
C MET A 8 9.86 0.59 3.94
N LYS A 9 10.24 -0.41 4.73
CA LYS A 9 9.33 -1.43 5.24
C LYS A 9 8.64 -0.95 6.51
N PHE A 10 7.32 -1.04 6.52
CA PHE A 10 6.49 -0.79 7.69
C PHE A 10 6.29 -2.05 8.52
N LYS A 11 6.08 -1.87 9.82
CA LYS A 11 5.82 -2.98 10.75
C LYS A 11 4.43 -3.57 10.57
N SER A 12 3.48 -2.77 10.10
CA SER A 12 2.07 -3.14 10.00
C SER A 12 1.41 -2.51 8.77
N LEU A 13 0.30 -3.11 8.32
CA LEU A 13 -0.54 -2.52 7.28
C LEU A 13 -1.16 -1.21 7.77
N GLU A 14 -1.49 -1.13 9.06
CA GLU A 14 -2.03 0.04 9.73
C GLU A 14 -1.11 1.26 9.59
N ASP A 15 0.19 1.09 9.80
CA ASP A 15 1.15 2.20 9.66
C ASP A 15 1.27 2.66 8.20
N LEU A 16 1.26 1.73 7.24
CA LEU A 16 1.27 2.06 5.82
C LEU A 16 -0.02 2.79 5.41
N VAL A 17 -1.19 2.32 5.87
CA VAL A 17 -2.48 2.96 5.63
C VAL A 17 -2.52 4.37 6.20
N ARG A 18 -1.98 4.58 7.41
CA ARG A 18 -1.87 5.93 8.01
C ARG A 18 -1.06 6.88 7.14
N LEU A 19 -0.02 6.40 6.45
CA LEU A 19 0.70 7.21 5.46
C LEU A 19 -0.17 7.45 4.23
N ILE A 20 -0.79 6.42 3.67
CA ILE A 20 -1.61 6.50 2.45
C ILE A 20 -2.73 7.53 2.56
N VAL A 21 -3.42 7.59 3.70
CA VAL A 21 -4.56 8.51 3.89
C VAL A 21 -4.15 9.98 3.94
N THR A 22 -2.85 10.28 4.08
CA THR A 22 -2.32 11.65 3.94
C THR A 22 -2.03 12.05 2.48
N SER A 23 -2.10 11.10 1.55
CA SER A 23 -1.85 11.32 0.12
C SER A 23 -3.06 11.98 -0.56
N GLN A 24 -2.80 12.76 -1.61
CA GLN A 24 -3.84 13.26 -2.51
C GLN A 24 -4.52 12.13 -3.31
N ARG A 25 -3.83 11.01 -3.50
CA ARG A 25 -4.32 9.82 -4.20
C ARG A 25 -4.10 8.61 -3.31
N PRO A 26 -5.02 8.32 -2.39
CA PRO A 26 -4.94 7.15 -1.54
C PRO A 26 -5.23 5.91 -2.39
N LEU A 27 -4.20 5.11 -2.65
CA LEU A 27 -4.27 3.81 -3.33
C LEU A 27 -3.22 2.90 -2.73
N LEU A 28 -3.37 1.60 -2.93
CA LEU A 28 -2.40 0.61 -2.49
C LEU A 28 -2.17 -0.39 -3.61
N PHE A 29 -0.93 -0.55 -4.04
CA PHE A 29 -0.59 -1.61 -4.99
C PHE A 29 -0.35 -2.92 -4.23
N HIS A 30 -0.65 -4.04 -4.89
CA HIS A 30 -0.46 -5.38 -4.38
C HIS A 30 0.19 -6.27 -5.45
N SER A 31 1.26 -6.93 -5.05
CA SER A 31 1.98 -7.91 -5.88
C SER A 31 2.29 -9.15 -5.05
N THR A 32 2.28 -10.31 -5.68
CA THR A 32 2.68 -11.58 -5.05
C THR A 32 4.16 -11.86 -5.28
N TYR A 33 4.84 -12.39 -4.26
CA TYR A 33 6.21 -12.86 -4.37
C TYR A 33 6.36 -14.27 -3.79
N GLY A 34 6.90 -15.20 -4.59
CA GLY A 34 6.91 -16.62 -4.25
C GLY A 34 5.49 -17.15 -4.02
N GLU A 35 5.36 -18.22 -3.23
CA GLU A 35 4.06 -18.88 -3.06
C GLU A 35 3.14 -18.20 -2.02
N ASN A 36 3.68 -17.45 -1.05
CA ASN A 36 2.91 -17.03 0.13
C ASN A 36 3.24 -15.63 0.68
N LYS A 37 3.90 -14.75 -0.10
CA LYS A 37 4.18 -13.37 0.33
C LYS A 37 3.40 -12.37 -0.52
N HIS A 38 2.66 -11.52 0.18
CA HIS A 38 1.88 -10.44 -0.43
C HIS A 38 2.53 -9.11 -0.09
N VAL A 39 3.05 -8.43 -1.12
CA VAL A 39 3.73 -7.16 -1.00
C VAL A 39 2.72 -6.06 -1.30
N TYR A 40 2.50 -5.18 -0.33
CA TYR A 40 1.61 -4.04 -0.44
C TYR A 40 2.42 -2.77 -0.39
N TYR A 41 2.30 -1.87 -1.37
CA TYR A 41 3.20 -0.74 -1.49
C TYR A 41 2.58 0.50 -2.14
N ILE A 42 3.24 1.64 -1.91
CA ILE A 42 3.02 2.91 -2.61
C ILE A 42 4.37 3.56 -2.94
N TYR A 43 4.34 4.46 -3.90
CA TYR A 43 5.47 5.33 -4.22
C TYR A 43 5.31 6.69 -3.56
N GLY A 44 6.40 7.25 -3.07
CA GLY A 44 6.50 8.66 -2.76
C GLY A 44 7.89 9.20 -2.99
N THR A 45 8.10 10.46 -2.65
CA THR A 45 9.35 11.17 -2.94
C THR A 45 9.79 11.99 -1.74
N ALA A 46 11.08 11.95 -1.43
CA ALA A 46 11.72 12.88 -0.50
C ALA A 46 12.79 13.67 -1.25
N GLY A 47 12.44 14.89 -1.67
CA GLY A 47 13.27 15.66 -2.60
C GLY A 47 13.41 14.92 -3.94
N GLN A 48 14.64 14.61 -4.34
CA GLN A 48 14.93 13.89 -5.59
C GLN A 48 14.96 12.35 -5.43
N LYS A 49 14.76 11.82 -4.21
CA LYS A 49 14.79 10.38 -3.94
C LYS A 49 13.40 9.78 -4.12
N LEU A 50 13.32 8.68 -4.88
CA LEU A 50 12.13 7.83 -4.94
C LEU A 50 12.13 6.93 -3.69
N ILE A 51 11.03 6.89 -2.97
CA ILE A 51 10.83 6.02 -1.83
C ILE A 51 9.69 5.05 -2.13
N VAL A 52 9.92 3.78 -1.86
CA VAL A 52 8.93 2.71 -1.94
C VAL A 52 8.56 2.35 -0.51
N TYR A 53 7.36 2.73 -0.11
CA TYR A 53 6.81 2.41 1.21
C TYR A 53 6.03 1.12 1.09
N TYR A 54 6.34 0.11 1.90
CA TYR A 54 5.74 -1.21 1.74
C TYR A 54 5.55 -1.98 3.04
N VAL A 55 4.66 -2.97 3.02
CA VAL A 55 4.51 -4.02 4.04
C VAL A 55 4.42 -5.37 3.34
N ILE A 56 4.86 -6.43 4.02
CA ILE A 56 4.72 -7.81 3.54
C ILE A 56 3.76 -8.53 4.48
N LEU A 57 2.72 -9.13 3.92
CA LEU A 57 1.74 -9.94 4.66
C LEU A 57 1.82 -11.40 4.20
N ASP A 58 1.57 -12.32 5.13
CA ASP A 58 1.48 -13.76 4.84
C ASP A 58 0.10 -14.18 4.28
N LYS A 59 -0.88 -13.28 4.35
CA LYS A 59 -2.24 -13.49 3.83
C LYS A 59 -2.67 -12.31 2.97
N PRO A 60 -3.40 -12.55 1.88
CA PRO A 60 -3.89 -11.48 1.02
C PRO A 60 -5.06 -10.73 1.65
N ILE A 61 -5.21 -9.47 1.26
CA ILE A 61 -6.42 -8.69 1.43
C ILE A 61 -7.42 -9.14 0.36
N ASN A 62 -8.36 -10.01 0.72
CA ASN A 62 -9.35 -10.59 -0.22
C ASN A 62 -10.48 -9.64 -0.62
N LYS A 63 -10.22 -8.33 -0.64
CA LYS A 63 -11.21 -7.26 -0.86
C LYS A 63 -10.59 -6.17 -1.72
N LYS A 64 -11.42 -5.54 -2.56
CA LYS A 64 -10.98 -4.52 -3.52
C LYS A 64 -10.64 -3.17 -2.88
N TYR A 65 -11.13 -2.91 -1.67
CA TYR A 65 -10.92 -1.67 -0.96
C TYR A 65 -10.58 -1.91 0.51
N ILE A 66 -9.66 -1.08 1.00
CA ILE A 66 -9.53 -0.74 2.41
C ILE A 66 -10.37 0.51 2.65
N HIS A 67 -11.22 0.49 3.67
CA HIS A 67 -11.95 1.65 4.16
C HIS A 67 -11.32 2.09 5.49
N TYR A 68 -10.74 3.28 5.49
CA TYR A 68 -10.17 3.87 6.70
C TYR A 68 -11.14 4.88 7.31
N ASN A 69 -11.64 4.62 8.51
CA ASN A 69 -12.46 5.57 9.27
C ASN A 69 -11.55 6.64 9.88
N VAL A 70 -11.69 7.89 9.42
CA VAL A 70 -10.83 9.00 9.86
C VAL A 70 -11.07 9.42 11.31
N LEU A 71 -12.25 9.14 11.86
CA LEU A 71 -12.59 9.48 13.24
C LEU A 71 -12.06 8.45 14.23
N GLU A 72 -12.19 7.16 13.89
CA GLU A 72 -11.78 6.06 14.79
C GLU A 72 -10.35 5.60 14.55
N GLY A 73 -9.74 5.97 13.42
CA GLY A 73 -8.43 5.47 13.01
C GLY A 73 -8.41 3.97 12.73
N ARG A 74 -9.53 3.40 12.29
CA ARG A 74 -9.73 1.95 12.09
C ARG A 74 -9.85 1.57 10.63
N ILE A 75 -9.35 0.38 10.32
CA ILE A 75 -9.40 -0.25 9.02
C ILE A 75 -10.58 -1.22 8.96
N SER A 76 -11.32 -1.17 7.86
CA SER A 76 -12.27 -2.20 7.43
C SER A 76 -12.07 -2.47 5.95
N TYR A 77 -12.73 -3.51 5.41
CA TYR A 77 -12.50 -3.97 4.05
C TYR A 77 -13.81 -4.17 3.30
N GLY A 78 -13.83 -3.87 2.00
CA GLY A 78 -15.03 -4.01 1.17
C GLY A 78 -14.74 -4.22 -0.31
N ASN A 79 -15.76 -4.66 -1.04
CA ASN A 79 -15.69 -4.80 -2.50
C ASN A 79 -16.21 -3.57 -3.24
N GLU A 80 -16.79 -2.62 -2.51
CA GLU A 80 -17.39 -1.40 -3.03
C GLU A 80 -16.84 -0.19 -2.28
N VAL A 81 -16.98 0.98 -2.90
CA VAL A 81 -16.69 2.26 -2.27
C VAL A 81 -17.67 2.50 -1.13
N ASN A 82 -17.16 2.78 0.07
CA ASN A 82 -17.96 3.29 1.16
C ASN A 82 -18.36 4.75 0.87
N ARG A 83 -19.66 5.02 0.82
CA ARG A 83 -20.20 6.34 0.47
C ARG A 83 -20.26 7.32 1.64
N ASP A 84 -19.97 6.86 2.84
CA ASP A 84 -19.88 7.71 4.03
C ASP A 84 -18.58 8.53 3.98
N THR A 85 -18.71 9.85 4.09
CA THR A 85 -17.60 10.82 3.98
C THR A 85 -16.58 10.70 5.10
N ARG A 86 -16.90 9.97 6.18
CA ARG A 86 -15.96 9.62 7.27
C ARG A 86 -14.95 8.56 6.86
N PHE A 87 -15.11 7.93 5.69
CA PHE A 87 -14.21 6.91 5.20
C PHE A 87 -13.36 7.40 4.03
N VAL A 88 -12.06 7.18 4.14
CA VAL A 88 -11.15 7.22 2.99
C VAL A 88 -11.18 5.84 2.33
N ASN A 89 -11.53 5.82 1.05
CA ASN A 89 -11.53 4.61 0.24
C ASN A 89 -10.16 4.43 -0.42
N ILE A 90 -9.43 3.40 -0.03
CA ILE A 90 -8.13 3.04 -0.59
C ILE A 90 -8.35 1.81 -1.47
N PRO A 91 -8.37 1.94 -2.81
CA PRO A 91 -8.41 0.79 -3.70
C PRO A 91 -7.12 -0.03 -3.57
N VAL A 92 -7.28 -1.36 -3.56
CA VAL A 92 -6.19 -2.32 -3.71
C VAL A 92 -6.07 -2.63 -5.20
N ILE A 93 -4.94 -2.25 -5.78
CA ILE A 93 -4.64 -2.40 -7.20
C ILE A 93 -3.70 -3.58 -7.36
N GLU A 94 -4.21 -4.66 -7.96
CA GLU A 94 -3.44 -5.85 -8.30
C GLU A 94 -2.47 -5.54 -9.44
N VAL A 95 -1.19 -5.86 -9.24
CA VAL A 95 -0.12 -5.65 -10.22
C VAL A 95 0.42 -7.01 -10.66
N ASP A 96 0.39 -7.23 -11.97
CA ASP A 96 0.81 -8.50 -12.59
C ASP A 96 2.33 -8.54 -12.80
N GLU A 97 2.92 -7.43 -13.27
CA GLU A 97 4.36 -7.35 -13.53
C GLU A 97 4.92 -5.97 -13.15
N GLU A 98 6.06 -5.98 -12.46
CA GLU A 98 6.84 -4.79 -12.15
C GLU A 98 8.28 -5.15 -11.72
N ASN A 99 9.20 -4.20 -11.84
CA ASN A 99 10.59 -4.40 -11.44
C ASN A 99 10.83 -4.27 -9.92
N ILE A 100 9.85 -3.81 -9.15
CA ILE A 100 10.03 -3.44 -7.74
C ILE A 100 10.18 -4.64 -6.81
N THR A 101 9.49 -5.73 -7.12
CA THR A 101 9.46 -6.96 -6.31
C THR A 101 10.82 -7.65 -6.31
N ARG A 102 11.58 -7.51 -7.41
CA ARG A 102 12.94 -8.00 -7.52
C ARG A 102 13.91 -7.22 -6.61
N GLU A 103 13.80 -5.90 -6.58
CA GLU A 103 14.69 -5.02 -5.81
C GLU A 103 14.38 -4.97 -4.30
N LEU A 104 13.18 -5.39 -3.87
CA LEU A 104 12.76 -5.39 -2.47
C LEU A 104 13.29 -6.58 -1.65
N ILE A 105 13.67 -7.68 -2.31
CA ILE A 105 13.87 -8.99 -1.68
C ILE A 105 15.22 -9.63 -2.03
N GLU A 106 15.97 -9.07 -2.99
CA GLU A 106 17.41 -9.35 -3.22
C GLU A 106 18.31 -8.41 -2.38
#